data_AF-A0A838GYX1-F1
#
_entry.id   AF-A0A838GYX1-F1
#
_cell.length_a   1.000
_cell.length_b   1.000
_cell.length_c   1.000
_cell.angle_alpha   90.00
_cell.angle_beta   90.00
_cell.angle_gamma   90.00
#
_symmetry.space_group_name_H-M   'P 1'
#
loop_
_entity.id
_entity.type
_entity.pdbx_description
1 polymer ?
#
loop_
_entity_poly.entity_id
_entity_poly.type
_entity_poly.pdbx_seq_one_letter_code
_entity_poly.pdbx_strand_id
1 'polypeptide(L)'
;MPSSKPSVAELRAVCQPAGLVGRRSGEHWAGRLYMRRLSIHATRHLVGAPVSANTLTGLMIVVGMAAAAAATIPTLWAALLAAVGIQGYLLLDCADGEVARWRRTTSPTGVYLDRVGHYVVEVALIAAVGARADGGLTSMGGWTTLGLLAAVLALLTKAETDLVAVARAAAGLPVVT
;
A
#
# COMPACT_ATOMS: atom_id res chain seq x y z
N MET A 1 18.31 -23.88 9.70
CA MET A 1 17.44 -23.29 8.67
C MET A 1 17.83 -23.89 7.33
N PRO A 2 16.90 -24.21 6.41
CA PRO A 2 17.29 -24.77 5.11
C PRO A 2 18.22 -23.78 4.39
N SER A 3 19.38 -24.25 3.92
CA SER A 3 20.52 -23.41 3.52
C SER A 3 20.41 -22.79 2.12
N SER A 4 19.25 -22.86 1.47
CA SER A 4 19.00 -22.27 0.16
C SER A 4 17.83 -21.30 0.22
N LYS A 5 18.03 -20.07 -0.28
CA LYS A 5 16.92 -19.12 -0.50
C LYS A 5 15.85 -19.80 -1.35
N PRO A 6 14.55 -19.71 -0.98
CA PRO A 6 13.49 -20.35 -1.74
C PRO A 6 13.50 -19.85 -3.19
N SER A 7 13.10 -20.72 -4.11
CA SER A 7 12.94 -20.36 -5.51
C SER A 7 11.77 -19.39 -5.68
N VAL A 8 11.80 -18.60 -6.75
CA VAL A 8 10.68 -17.70 -7.08
C VAL A 8 9.39 -18.50 -7.33
N ALA A 9 9.50 -19.71 -7.90
CA ALA A 9 8.36 -20.57 -8.14
C ALA A 9 7.67 -21.02 -6.84
N GLU A 10 8.46 -21.46 -5.85
CA GLU A 10 7.95 -21.85 -4.52
C GLU A 10 7.32 -20.65 -3.80
N LEU A 11 7.99 -19.48 -3.85
CA LEU A 11 7.44 -18.26 -3.26
C LEU A 11 6.11 -17.85 -3.92
N ARG A 12 6.00 -17.89 -5.25
CA ARG A 12 4.74 -17.55 -5.92
C ARG A 12 3.59 -18.47 -5.52
N ALA A 13 3.85 -19.77 -5.41
CA ALA A 13 2.83 -20.74 -5.03
C ALA A 13 2.20 -20.45 -3.67
N VAL A 14 3.00 -19.94 -2.71
CA VAL A 14 2.55 -19.60 -1.35
C VAL A 14 2.03 -18.16 -1.26
N CYS A 15 2.79 -17.21 -1.82
CA CYS A 15 2.58 -15.79 -1.60
C CYS A 15 1.62 -15.15 -2.61
N GLN A 16 1.41 -15.73 -3.79
CA GLN A 16 0.59 -15.18 -4.87
C GLN A 16 -0.35 -16.23 -5.47
N PRO A 17 -1.28 -16.81 -4.68
CA PRO A 17 -2.22 -17.80 -5.21
C PRO A 17 -3.11 -17.18 -6.29
N ALA A 18 -3.52 -17.97 -7.28
CA ALA A 18 -4.28 -17.48 -8.45
C ALA A 18 -5.58 -16.74 -8.07
N GLY A 19 -6.22 -17.17 -6.97
CA GLY A 19 -7.40 -16.52 -6.43
C GLY A 19 -7.16 -15.18 -5.73
N LEU A 20 -5.89 -14.78 -5.50
CA LEU A 20 -5.51 -13.45 -5.01
C LEU A 20 -5.26 -12.51 -6.20
N VAL A 21 -4.43 -12.96 -7.15
CA VAL A 21 -4.00 -12.16 -8.32
C VAL A 21 -5.16 -11.94 -9.33
N GLY A 22 -6.13 -12.85 -9.35
CA GLY A 22 -7.31 -12.75 -10.20
C GLY A 22 -8.41 -11.82 -9.68
N ARG A 23 -8.31 -11.29 -8.44
CA ARG A 23 -9.36 -10.46 -7.85
C ARG A 23 -9.40 -9.09 -8.52
N ARG A 24 -10.48 -8.83 -9.26
CA ARG A 24 -10.71 -7.52 -9.89
C ARG A 24 -10.95 -6.42 -8.86
N SER A 25 -11.60 -6.73 -7.76
CA SER A 25 -12.07 -5.78 -6.73
C SER A 25 -11.09 -5.54 -5.58
N GLY A 26 -10.09 -6.43 -5.39
CA GLY A 26 -9.23 -6.42 -4.20
C GLY A 26 -7.75 -6.11 -4.45
N GLU A 27 -7.30 -6.06 -5.71
CA GLU A 27 -5.92 -5.72 -6.04
C GLU A 27 -5.80 -4.35 -6.70
N HIS A 28 -4.86 -3.54 -6.21
CA HIS A 28 -4.44 -2.32 -6.88
C HIS A 28 -4.01 -2.62 -8.33
N TRP A 29 -4.40 -1.77 -9.28
CA TRP A 29 -4.10 -1.96 -10.70
C TRP A 29 -2.60 -2.15 -10.98
N ALA A 30 -1.74 -1.46 -10.23
CA ALA A 30 -0.29 -1.59 -10.31
C ALA A 30 0.21 -2.97 -9.87
N GLY A 31 -0.43 -3.55 -8.84
CA GLY A 31 -0.22 -4.93 -8.37
C GLY A 31 -0.35 -5.93 -9.51
N ARG A 32 -1.48 -5.87 -10.23
CA ARG A 32 -1.77 -6.77 -11.35
C ARG A 32 -0.86 -6.54 -12.56
N LEU A 33 -0.57 -5.29 -12.89
CA LEU A 33 0.14 -4.95 -14.11
C LEU A 33 1.63 -5.36 -14.05
N TYR A 34 2.32 -5.04 -12.96
CA TYR A 34 3.75 -5.32 -12.85
C TYR A 34 4.25 -5.52 -11.42
N MET A 35 3.63 -4.91 -10.40
CA MET A 35 4.24 -4.86 -9.06
C MET A 35 4.35 -6.25 -8.43
N ARG A 36 3.35 -7.14 -8.60
CA ARG A 36 3.46 -8.54 -8.14
C ARG A 36 4.60 -9.32 -8.81
N ARG A 37 4.96 -8.97 -10.05
CA ARG A 37 6.10 -9.59 -10.75
C ARG A 37 7.42 -9.12 -10.16
N LEU A 38 7.49 -7.88 -9.68
CA LEU A 38 8.68 -7.29 -9.07
C LEU A 38 8.81 -7.66 -7.58
N SER A 39 7.73 -7.52 -6.80
CA SER A 39 7.68 -7.74 -5.36
C SER A 39 8.20 -9.11 -4.95
N ILE A 40 7.86 -10.16 -5.70
CA ILE A 40 8.27 -11.51 -5.34
C ILE A 40 9.79 -11.69 -5.30
N HIS A 41 10.53 -10.92 -6.10
CA HIS A 41 11.99 -10.93 -6.08
C HIS A 41 12.51 -10.22 -4.83
N ALA A 42 11.93 -9.08 -4.47
CA ALA A 42 12.24 -8.39 -3.21
C ALA A 42 11.90 -9.28 -1.99
N THR A 43 10.71 -9.89 -1.99
CA THR A 43 10.25 -10.86 -0.99
C THR A 43 11.24 -12.00 -0.82
N ARG A 44 11.81 -12.55 -1.91
CA ARG A 44 12.83 -13.60 -1.84
C ARG A 44 14.04 -13.21 -0.99
N HIS A 45 14.42 -11.94 -0.98
CA HIS A 45 15.49 -11.45 -0.10
C HIS A 45 14.97 -11.18 1.31
N LEU A 46 13.76 -10.63 1.45
CA LEU A 46 13.17 -10.26 2.73
C LEU A 46 12.77 -11.47 3.59
N VAL A 47 12.37 -12.60 3.00
CA VAL A 47 11.96 -13.80 3.76
C VAL A 47 13.09 -14.38 4.60
N GLY A 48 14.36 -14.12 4.28
CA GLY A 48 15.52 -14.49 5.10
C GLY A 48 16.00 -13.39 6.06
N ALA A 49 15.48 -12.17 5.96
CA ALA A 49 15.88 -11.04 6.79
C ALA A 49 15.11 -11.02 8.13
N PRO A 50 15.70 -10.54 9.24
CA PRO A 50 15.05 -10.47 10.56
C PRO A 50 14.04 -9.31 10.68
N VAL A 51 13.25 -9.05 9.63
CA VAL A 51 12.21 -8.00 9.58
C VAL A 51 10.83 -8.63 9.61
N SER A 52 9.92 -8.11 10.44
CA SER A 52 8.54 -8.61 10.49
C SER A 52 7.68 -8.03 9.37
N ALA A 53 6.55 -8.67 9.04
CA ALA A 53 5.58 -8.10 8.08
C ALA A 53 5.09 -6.72 8.54
N ASN A 54 4.74 -6.56 9.82
CA ASN A 54 4.30 -5.27 10.36
C ASN A 54 5.40 -4.20 10.29
N THR A 55 6.68 -4.58 10.38
CA THR A 55 7.82 -3.65 10.18
C THR A 55 7.86 -3.17 8.72
N LEU A 56 7.59 -4.06 7.76
CA LEU A 56 7.50 -3.69 6.35
C LEU A 56 6.29 -2.78 6.08
N THR A 57 5.14 -3.03 6.70
CA THR A 57 3.98 -2.13 6.65
C THR A 57 4.30 -0.76 7.27
N GLY A 58 5.01 -0.71 8.39
CA GLY A 58 5.47 0.55 8.97
C GLY A 58 6.41 1.32 8.04
N LEU A 59 7.35 0.61 7.41
CA LEU A 59 8.26 1.20 6.42
C LEU A 59 7.49 1.69 5.17
N MET A 60 6.50 0.93 4.71
CA MET A 60 5.59 1.31 3.62
C MET A 60 4.94 2.66 3.93
N ILE A 61 4.40 2.84 5.13
CA ILE A 61 3.77 4.10 5.55
C ILE A 61 4.79 5.25 5.52
N VAL A 62 5.96 5.05 6.11
CA VAL A 62 7.02 6.08 6.13
C VAL A 62 7.44 6.49 4.72
N VAL A 63 7.66 5.52 3.83
CA VAL A 63 8.04 5.77 2.43
C VAL A 63 6.91 6.49 1.68
N GLY A 64 5.67 6.06 1.87
CA GLY A 64 4.51 6.70 1.26
C GLY A 64 4.31 8.15 1.72
N MET A 65 4.46 8.41 3.02
CA MET A 65 4.38 9.76 3.57
C MET A 65 5.53 10.66 3.11
N ALA A 66 6.74 10.11 3.00
CA ALA A 66 7.87 10.84 2.42
C ALA A 66 7.63 11.18 0.94
N ALA A 67 7.03 10.28 0.18
CA ALA A 67 6.63 10.52 -1.21
C ALA A 67 5.55 11.62 -1.30
N ALA A 68 4.55 11.60 -0.42
CA ALA A 68 3.54 12.65 -0.32
C ALA A 68 4.16 14.01 0.02
N ALA A 69 5.05 14.07 1.02
CA ALA A 69 5.76 15.30 1.36
C ALA A 69 6.58 15.83 0.18
N ALA A 70 7.33 14.96 -0.52
CA ALA A 70 8.07 15.34 -1.73
C ALA A 70 7.14 15.87 -2.83
N ALA A 71 5.95 15.29 -2.99
CA ALA A 71 5.00 15.71 -4.01
C ALA A 71 4.57 17.18 -3.84
N THR A 72 4.52 17.69 -2.60
CA THR A 72 4.17 19.10 -2.31
C THR A 72 5.18 20.12 -2.84
N ILE A 73 6.44 19.72 -3.07
CA ILE A 73 7.52 20.63 -3.48
C ILE A 73 7.42 20.85 -5.00
N PRO A 74 7.16 22.07 -5.51
CA PRO A 74 6.81 22.32 -6.91
C PRO A 74 8.03 22.29 -7.87
N THR A 75 8.90 21.29 -7.76
CA THR A 75 10.06 21.08 -8.65
C THR A 75 9.98 19.75 -9.37
N LEU A 76 10.65 19.63 -10.53
CA LEU A 76 10.70 18.38 -11.29
C LEU A 76 11.35 17.25 -10.48
N TRP A 77 12.47 17.54 -9.81
CA TRP A 77 13.20 16.55 -9.01
C TRP A 77 12.37 15.99 -7.86
N ALA A 78 11.60 16.84 -7.18
CA ALA A 78 10.72 16.38 -6.12
C ALA A 78 9.54 15.55 -6.65
N ALA A 79 9.03 15.85 -7.86
CA ALA A 79 8.02 15.01 -8.52
C ALA A 79 8.59 13.63 -8.89
N LEU A 80 9.82 13.57 -9.42
CA LEU A 80 10.49 12.31 -9.71
C LEU A 80 10.74 11.50 -8.43
N LEU A 81 11.18 12.15 -7.36
CA LEU A 81 11.35 11.51 -6.06
C LEU A 81 10.02 10.97 -5.50
N ALA A 82 8.95 11.74 -5.59
CA ALA A 82 7.61 11.29 -5.21
C ALA A 82 7.16 10.08 -6.04
N ALA A 83 7.36 10.12 -7.36
CA ALA A 83 7.01 9.02 -8.25
C ALA A 83 7.78 7.73 -7.89
N VAL A 84 9.09 7.81 -7.66
CA VAL A 84 9.92 6.67 -7.21
C VAL A 84 9.51 6.22 -5.82
N GLY A 85 9.21 7.14 -4.90
CA GLY A 85 8.73 6.84 -3.56
C GLY A 85 7.41 6.07 -3.58
N ILE A 86 6.47 6.45 -4.45
CA ILE A 86 5.22 5.72 -4.68
C ILE A 86 5.50 4.29 -5.17
N GLN A 87 6.50 4.09 -6.04
CA GLN A 87 6.91 2.73 -6.44
C GLN A 87 7.43 1.92 -5.24
N GLY A 88 8.24 2.54 -4.39
CA GLY A 88 8.73 1.91 -3.15
C GLY A 88 7.60 1.55 -2.19
N TYR A 89 6.63 2.45 -2.00
CA TYR A 89 5.42 2.22 -1.22
C TYR A 89 4.63 1.00 -1.72
N LEU A 90 4.31 0.95 -3.02
CA LEU A 90 3.58 -0.16 -3.64
C LEU A 90 4.36 -1.49 -3.59
N LEU A 91 5.70 -1.43 -3.69
CA LEU A 91 6.54 -2.60 -3.55
C LEU A 91 6.46 -3.18 -2.12
N LEU A 92 6.48 -2.32 -1.11
CA LEU A 92 6.42 -2.70 0.30
C LEU A 92 5.04 -3.25 0.69
N ASP A 93 3.96 -2.65 0.19
CA ASP A 93 2.56 -3.17 0.28
C ASP A 93 2.46 -4.59 -0.28
N CYS A 94 3.11 -4.85 -1.42
CA CYS A 94 3.13 -6.22 -1.92
C CYS A 94 3.98 -7.15 -1.04
N ALA A 95 5.14 -6.68 -0.58
CA ALA A 95 6.12 -7.49 0.12
C ALA A 95 5.69 -7.87 1.55
N ASP A 96 5.01 -7.00 2.29
CA ASP A 96 4.61 -7.28 3.67
C ASP A 96 3.63 -8.46 3.76
N GLY A 97 2.62 -8.50 2.89
CA GLY A 97 1.65 -9.56 2.80
C GLY A 97 2.26 -10.85 2.26
N GLU A 98 3.20 -10.74 1.30
CA GLU A 98 3.93 -11.91 0.79
C GLU A 98 4.82 -12.54 1.88
N VAL A 99 5.53 -11.72 2.67
CA VAL A 99 6.34 -12.17 3.82
C VAL A 99 5.43 -12.77 4.90
N ALA A 100 4.29 -12.14 5.21
CA ALA A 100 3.34 -12.65 6.18
C ALA A 100 2.78 -14.02 5.79
N ARG A 101 2.43 -14.21 4.50
CA ARG A 101 1.95 -15.49 3.96
C ARG A 101 3.04 -16.55 3.98
N TRP A 102 4.26 -16.21 3.54
CA TRP A 102 5.39 -17.14 3.54
C TRP A 102 5.71 -17.67 4.93
N ARG A 103 5.74 -16.76 5.91
CA ARG A 103 6.09 -17.09 7.31
C ARG A 103 4.90 -17.58 8.13
N ARG A 104 3.69 -17.58 7.56
CA ARG A 104 2.43 -17.87 8.26
C ARG A 104 2.22 -16.99 9.50
N THR A 105 2.56 -15.71 9.39
CA THR A 105 2.44 -14.70 10.45
C THR A 105 1.35 -13.66 10.13
N THR A 106 0.34 -14.02 9.34
CA THR A 106 -0.83 -13.16 9.08
C THR A 106 -1.60 -12.93 10.38
N SER A 107 -1.96 -11.68 10.69
CA SER A 107 -2.61 -11.31 11.95
C SER A 107 -3.65 -10.20 11.76
N PRO A 108 -4.68 -10.11 12.63
CA PRO A 108 -5.64 -9.00 12.62
C PRO A 108 -4.96 -7.63 12.77
N THR A 109 -3.94 -7.54 13.63
CA THR A 109 -3.15 -6.31 13.80
C THR A 109 -2.44 -5.90 12.52
N GLY A 110 -1.85 -6.86 11.79
CA GLY A 110 -1.22 -6.59 10.49
C GLY A 110 -2.23 -6.10 9.45
N VAL A 111 -3.40 -6.76 9.35
CA VAL A 111 -4.48 -6.34 8.44
C VAL A 111 -4.99 -4.93 8.77
N TYR A 112 -5.14 -4.61 10.06
CA TYR A 112 -5.55 -3.28 10.50
C TYR A 112 -4.49 -2.22 10.15
N LEU A 113 -3.23 -2.48 10.48
CA LEU A 113 -2.12 -1.56 10.22
C LEU A 113 -1.96 -1.27 8.72
N ASP A 114 -2.06 -2.30 7.89
CA ASP A 114 -2.01 -2.20 6.43
C ASP A 114 -3.10 -1.27 5.88
N ARG A 115 -4.36 -1.50 6.28
CA ARG A 115 -5.50 -0.65 5.90
C ARG A 115 -5.32 0.80 6.33
N VAL A 116 -4.97 1.04 7.60
CA VAL A 116 -4.72 2.40 8.10
C VAL A 116 -3.59 3.05 7.32
N GLY A 117 -2.52 2.31 7.03
CA GLY A 117 -1.40 2.81 6.25
C GLY A 117 -1.80 3.29 4.86
N HIS A 118 -2.61 2.50 4.15
CA HIS A 118 -3.15 2.86 2.84
C HIS A 118 -4.03 4.10 2.89
N TYR A 119 -4.89 4.20 3.90
CA TYR A 119 -5.77 5.36 4.07
C TYR A 119 -4.95 6.63 4.24
N VAL A 120 -3.98 6.61 5.15
CA VAL A 120 -3.15 7.77 5.47
C VAL A 120 -2.30 8.20 4.27
N VAL A 121 -1.59 7.25 3.64
CA VAL A 121 -0.67 7.56 2.53
C VAL A 121 -1.42 8.05 1.29
N GLU A 122 -2.49 7.37 0.89
CA GLU A 122 -3.21 7.74 -0.34
C GLU A 122 -3.90 9.10 -0.21
N VAL A 123 -4.54 9.38 0.94
CA VAL A 123 -5.16 10.69 1.24
C VAL A 123 -4.09 11.78 1.26
N ALA A 124 -2.93 11.51 1.89
CA ALA A 124 -1.81 12.46 1.90
C ALA A 124 -1.29 12.75 0.49
N LEU A 125 -1.16 11.74 -0.38
CA LEU A 125 -0.74 11.91 -1.77
C LEU A 125 -1.73 12.76 -2.57
N ILE A 126 -3.03 12.48 -2.46
CA ILE A 126 -4.08 13.25 -3.15
C ILE A 126 -4.08 14.71 -2.70
N ALA A 127 -4.02 14.95 -1.39
CA ALA A 127 -3.92 16.29 -0.82
C ALA A 127 -2.64 17.01 -1.28
N ALA A 128 -1.49 16.31 -1.30
CA ALA A 128 -0.21 16.86 -1.70
C ALA A 128 -0.18 17.29 -3.17
N VAL A 129 -0.86 16.56 -4.06
CA VAL A 129 -1.00 16.95 -5.47
C VAL A 129 -1.80 18.25 -5.62
N GLY A 130 -2.87 18.41 -4.84
CA GLY A 130 -3.64 19.67 -4.79
C GLY A 130 -2.78 20.84 -4.31
N ALA A 131 -2.05 20.65 -3.20
CA ALA A 131 -1.12 21.65 -2.69
C ALA A 131 -0.04 22.01 -3.71
N ARG A 132 0.55 21.01 -4.37
CA ARG A 132 1.55 21.22 -5.43
C ARG A 132 1.01 22.09 -6.57
N ALA A 133 -0.24 21.87 -6.98
CA ALA A 133 -0.86 22.60 -8.08
C ALA A 133 -1.04 24.11 -7.78
N ASP A 134 -1.16 24.51 -6.51
CA ASP A 134 -1.16 25.92 -6.10
C ASP A 134 0.25 26.50 -5.88
N GLY A 135 1.31 25.72 -6.08
CA GLY A 135 2.70 26.15 -5.85
C GLY A 135 3.31 25.60 -4.56
N GLY A 136 2.71 24.58 -3.95
CA GLY A 136 3.20 23.91 -2.76
C GLY A 136 2.70 24.52 -1.45
N LEU A 137 3.27 24.09 -0.32
CA LEU A 137 2.74 24.46 1.01
C LEU A 137 2.83 25.95 1.34
N THR A 138 3.61 26.74 0.59
CA THR A 138 3.74 28.19 0.76
C THR A 138 2.69 28.99 0.01
N SER A 139 1.90 28.35 -0.86
CA SER A 139 0.86 28.98 -1.66
C SER A 139 -0.32 28.01 -1.73
N MET A 140 -1.31 28.21 -0.84
CA MET A 140 -2.51 27.38 -0.77
C MET A 140 -3.72 28.15 -1.30
N GLY A 141 -4.48 27.53 -2.19
CA GLY A 141 -5.62 28.14 -2.85
C GLY A 141 -6.69 27.11 -3.26
N GLY A 142 -7.28 27.35 -4.43
CA GLY A 142 -8.37 26.53 -4.93
C GLY A 142 -7.98 25.08 -5.18
N TRP A 143 -6.78 24.82 -5.72
CA TRP A 143 -6.36 23.44 -6.02
C TRP A 143 -6.06 22.62 -4.76
N THR A 144 -5.53 23.26 -3.72
CA THR A 144 -5.32 22.67 -2.39
C THR A 144 -6.67 22.29 -1.80
N THR A 145 -7.67 23.17 -1.91
CA THR A 145 -9.03 22.91 -1.44
C THR A 145 -9.66 21.73 -2.18
N LEU A 146 -9.54 21.69 -3.51
CA LEU A 146 -10.03 20.57 -4.32
C LEU A 146 -9.28 19.26 -4.01
N GLY A 147 -7.97 19.31 -3.80
CA GLY A 147 -7.16 18.16 -3.42
C GLY A 147 -7.57 17.60 -2.06
N LEU A 148 -7.80 18.46 -1.06
CA LEU A 148 -8.30 18.05 0.25
C LEU A 148 -9.71 17.45 0.17
N LEU A 149 -10.60 18.06 -0.62
CA LEU A 149 -11.94 17.52 -0.86
C LEU A 149 -11.86 16.13 -1.51
N ALA A 150 -11.04 15.97 -2.56
CA ALA A 150 -10.83 14.69 -3.21
C ALA A 150 -10.25 13.65 -2.25
N ALA A 151 -9.34 14.05 -1.35
CA ALA A 151 -8.75 13.18 -0.34
C ALA A 151 -9.81 12.70 0.67
N VAL A 152 -10.72 13.58 1.11
CA VAL A 152 -11.86 13.20 1.97
C VAL A 152 -12.80 12.23 1.24
N LEU A 153 -13.14 12.50 -0.02
CA LEU A 153 -14.00 11.59 -0.80
C LEU A 153 -13.35 10.20 -0.97
N ALA A 154 -12.06 10.15 -1.28
CA ALA A 154 -11.32 8.89 -1.38
C ALA A 154 -11.30 8.11 -0.05
N LEU A 155 -11.11 8.81 1.08
CA LEU A 155 -11.19 8.23 2.41
C LEU A 155 -12.57 7.63 2.69
N LEU A 156 -13.65 8.36 2.34
CA LEU A 156 -15.02 7.89 2.52
C LEU A 156 -15.31 6.62 1.72
N THR A 157 -14.87 6.54 0.45
CA THR A 157 -15.04 5.33 -0.38
C THR A 157 -14.36 4.11 0.23
N LYS A 158 -13.15 4.28 0.76
CA LYS A 158 -12.44 3.18 1.45
C LYS A 158 -13.13 2.79 2.75
N ALA A 159 -13.48 3.78 3.57
CA ALA A 159 -14.16 3.57 4.82
C ALA A 159 -15.49 2.83 4.61
N GLU A 160 -16.27 3.20 3.59
CA GLU A 160 -17.52 2.51 3.23
C GLU A 160 -17.28 1.04 2.89
N THR A 161 -16.25 0.74 2.08
CA THR A 161 -15.87 -0.63 1.72
C THR A 161 -15.57 -1.47 2.96
N ASP A 162 -14.85 -0.92 3.93
CA ASP A 162 -14.51 -1.62 5.16
C ASP A 162 -15.68 -1.69 6.15
N LEU A 163 -16.53 -0.67 6.20
CA LEU A 163 -17.75 -0.66 7.01
C LEU A 163 -18.73 -1.73 6.57
N VAL A 164 -18.80 -2.08 5.28
CA VAL A 164 -19.58 -3.24 4.80
C VAL A 164 -19.07 -4.53 5.44
N ALA A 165 -17.75 -4.73 5.51
CA ALA A 165 -17.18 -5.90 6.16
C ALA A 165 -17.46 -5.92 7.67
N VAL A 166 -17.32 -4.77 8.34
CA VAL A 166 -17.61 -4.61 9.78
C VAL A 166 -19.09 -4.87 10.08
N ALA A 167 -20.01 -4.29 9.31
CA ALA A 167 -21.45 -4.45 9.50
C ALA A 167 -21.88 -5.91 9.34
N ARG A 168 -21.33 -6.62 8.35
CA ARG A 168 -21.58 -8.05 8.16
C ARG A 168 -21.07 -8.90 9.32
N ALA A 169 -19.85 -8.62 9.79
CA ALA A 169 -19.29 -9.33 10.93
C ALA A 169 -20.13 -9.09 12.21
N ALA A 170 -20.56 -7.84 12.45
CA ALA A 170 -21.44 -7.50 13.56
C ALA A 170 -22.82 -8.18 13.47
N ALA A 171 -23.31 -8.44 12.26
CA ALA A 171 -24.56 -9.17 12.01
C ALA A 171 -24.41 -10.70 11.98
N GLY A 172 -23.20 -11.25 12.25
CA GLY A 172 -22.94 -12.70 12.20
C GLY A 172 -22.98 -13.30 10.78
N LEU A 173 -22.89 -12.48 9.73
CA LEU A 173 -22.88 -12.93 8.34
C LEU A 173 -21.47 -13.36 7.91
N PRO A 174 -21.34 -14.32 6.96
CA PRO A 174 -20.04 -14.75 6.46
C PRO A 174 -19.27 -13.60 5.78
N VAL A 175 -17.95 -13.60 5.92
CA VAL A 175 -17.07 -12.63 5.24
C VAL A 175 -17.19 -12.81 3.73
N VAL A 176 -17.45 -11.72 2.99
CA VAL A 176 -17.38 -11.76 1.52
C VAL A 176 -15.91 -11.87 1.15
N THR A 177 -15.53 -12.99 0.52
CA THR A 177 -14.15 -13.25 0.10
C THR A 177 -13.88 -12.77 -1.30
#